data_AF-A0A943RQ98-F1
#
_entry.id   AF-A0A943RQ98-F1
#
_cell.length_a   1.000
_cell.length_b   1.000
_cell.length_c   1.000
_cell.angle_alpha   90.00
_cell.angle_beta   90.00
_cell.angle_gamma   90.00
#
_symmetry.space_group_name_H-M   'P 1'
#
loop_
_entity.id
_entity.type
_entity.pdbx_description
1 polymer ?
#
loop_
_entity_poly.entity_id
_entity_poly.type
_entity_poly.pdbx_seq_one_letter_code
_entity_poly.pdbx_strand_id
1 'polypeptide(L)'
;MIYMSREKALKILNEPNGPEKLAAKAEQAFEPAWALYIKESNAAAGAFLCRLAKQKKFREAMADKLCNADENERFCAMLLSDDAKLRKNTARLMGALERESDAPRLIDALGREQTRFVRPSIILSIGAIGGEEAKAFLEKYTVPAAKDESEKRHFAEETDALHSARRKLTKIAHHAFRALDTEYEFELRAPDRLVGSLLYDMEEEELEPYAHRGNSAFIKTKDIDKLMRLRSMQSILMPIARDMDAGDAKQLLQCGRFMREFFENCCNGEPPYGYRIELRGEVKDRAAQSRAIAAVIDSEKLVNAPSDYEAELIFEINEQGRADAFLQPTVFCDDRFAYRTEALPASIHPATAAAVL
;
A
#
# COMPACT_ATOMS: atom_id res chain seq x y z
N MET A 1 35.88 -9.76 -1.73
CA MET A 1 34.98 -9.93 -0.56
C MET A 1 35.12 -11.36 -0.06
N ILE A 2 35.29 -11.59 1.25
CA ILE A 2 35.47 -12.95 1.78
C ILE A 2 34.07 -13.58 1.93
N TYR A 3 33.77 -14.58 1.11
CA TYR A 3 32.51 -15.32 1.18
C TYR A 3 32.46 -16.20 2.44
N MET A 4 31.26 -16.32 3.01
CA MET A 4 30.99 -17.26 4.09
C MET A 4 31.06 -18.70 3.55
N SER A 5 31.60 -19.63 4.33
CA SER A 5 31.54 -21.05 3.96
C SER A 5 30.11 -21.58 4.00
N ARG A 6 29.83 -22.60 3.18
CA ARG A 6 28.55 -23.31 3.14
C ARG A 6 28.16 -23.84 4.52
N GLU A 7 29.08 -24.46 5.23
CA GLU A 7 28.84 -25.07 6.55
C GLU A 7 28.46 -24.01 7.59
N LYS A 8 29.09 -22.83 7.51
CA LYS A 8 28.80 -21.71 8.40
C LYS A 8 27.44 -21.10 8.10
N ALA A 9 27.08 -20.94 6.83
CA ALA A 9 25.75 -20.49 6.44
C ALA A 9 24.67 -21.47 6.91
N LEU A 10 24.86 -22.77 6.65
CA LEU A 10 23.94 -23.83 7.07
C LEU A 10 23.77 -23.87 8.60
N LYS A 11 24.86 -23.74 9.36
CA LYS A 11 24.81 -23.69 10.82
C LYS A 11 23.93 -22.54 11.31
N ILE A 12 24.10 -21.35 10.76
CA ILE A 12 23.31 -20.16 11.14
C ILE A 12 21.84 -20.34 10.73
N LEU A 13 21.57 -20.86 9.53
CA LEU A 13 20.21 -21.09 9.03
C LEU A 13 19.42 -22.07 9.90
N ASN A 14 20.08 -23.04 10.52
CA ASN A 14 19.47 -24.01 11.43
C ASN A 14 19.20 -23.47 12.83
N GLU A 15 19.71 -22.29 13.18
CA GLU A 15 19.39 -21.63 14.45
C GLU A 15 17.96 -21.05 14.43
N PRO A 16 17.34 -20.85 15.61
CA PRO A 16 16.12 -20.05 15.70
C PRO A 16 16.34 -18.66 15.08
N ASN A 17 15.43 -18.26 14.18
CA ASN A 17 15.52 -17.04 13.39
C ASN A 17 16.81 -16.93 12.55
N GLY A 18 17.33 -18.07 12.09
CA GLY A 18 18.54 -18.16 11.26
C GLY A 18 18.53 -17.24 10.04
N PRO A 19 17.46 -17.20 9.22
CA PRO A 19 17.35 -16.28 8.09
C PRO A 19 17.47 -14.80 8.48
N GLU A 20 16.95 -14.39 9.63
CA GLU A 20 17.07 -13.03 10.16
C GLU A 20 18.50 -12.71 10.57
N LYS A 21 19.14 -13.63 11.32
CA LYS A 21 20.53 -13.48 11.77
C LYS A 21 21.50 -13.40 10.59
N LEU A 22 21.26 -14.20 9.56
CA LEU A 22 22.11 -14.24 8.37
C LEU A 22 22.00 -12.95 7.53
N ALA A 23 20.90 -12.21 7.64
CA ALA A 23 20.67 -10.96 6.90
C ALA A 23 21.71 -9.86 7.24
N ALA A 24 22.25 -9.85 8.46
CA ALA A 24 23.34 -8.93 8.84
C ALA A 24 24.63 -9.16 8.05
N LYS A 25 24.78 -10.32 7.39
CA LYS A 25 25.94 -10.71 6.59
C LYS A 25 25.53 -11.06 5.15
N ALA A 26 24.51 -10.37 4.64
CA ALA A 26 23.86 -10.68 3.37
C ALA A 26 24.83 -10.92 2.21
N GLU A 27 25.81 -10.03 2.01
CA GLU A 27 26.74 -10.13 0.89
C GLU A 27 27.67 -11.36 0.98
N GLN A 28 28.11 -11.71 2.20
CA GLN A 28 28.96 -12.88 2.43
C GLN A 28 28.16 -14.18 2.33
N ALA A 29 26.87 -14.13 2.63
CA ALA A 29 26.00 -15.30 2.77
C ALA A 29 25.14 -15.61 1.53
N PHE A 30 25.06 -14.69 0.56
CA PHE A 30 24.23 -14.86 -0.64
C PHE A 30 24.60 -16.13 -1.42
N GLU A 31 25.85 -16.25 -1.86
CA GLU A 31 26.36 -17.39 -2.64
C GLU A 31 26.15 -18.75 -1.96
N PRO A 32 26.58 -18.97 -0.69
CA PRO A 32 26.35 -20.25 -0.03
C PRO A 32 24.85 -20.52 0.22
N ALA A 33 24.04 -19.50 0.51
CA ALA A 33 22.60 -19.70 0.67
C ALA A 33 21.92 -20.05 -0.66
N TRP A 34 22.32 -19.44 -1.77
CA TRP A 34 21.84 -19.79 -3.11
C TRP A 34 22.14 -21.26 -3.42
N ALA A 35 23.37 -21.70 -3.16
CA ALA A 35 23.77 -23.09 -3.35
C ALA A 35 22.95 -24.06 -2.48
N LEU A 36 22.77 -23.76 -1.18
CA LEU A 36 21.94 -24.56 -0.28
C LEU A 36 20.48 -24.63 -0.73
N TYR A 37 19.96 -23.53 -1.29
CA TYR A 37 18.59 -23.48 -1.78
C TYR A 37 18.41 -24.29 -3.07
N ILE A 38 19.21 -24.01 -4.10
CA ILE A 38 19.07 -24.62 -5.43
C ILE A 38 19.53 -26.08 -5.46
N LYS A 39 20.61 -26.43 -4.76
CA LYS A 39 21.21 -27.78 -4.85
C LYS A 39 20.71 -28.74 -3.78
N GLU A 40 20.25 -28.22 -2.65
CA GLU A 40 19.88 -29.04 -1.48
C GLU A 40 18.45 -28.79 -1.00
N SER A 41 17.66 -28.00 -1.74
CA SER A 41 16.25 -27.75 -1.42
C SER A 41 16.05 -27.22 0.01
N ASN A 42 17.00 -26.42 0.52
CA ASN A 42 16.98 -25.95 1.89
C ASN A 42 15.95 -24.82 2.07
N ALA A 43 14.84 -25.11 2.76
CA ALA A 43 13.75 -24.15 2.96
C ALA A 43 14.16 -22.90 3.76
N ALA A 44 15.10 -23.01 4.71
CA ALA A 44 15.60 -21.87 5.49
C ALA A 44 16.45 -20.93 4.62
N ALA A 45 17.25 -21.49 3.71
CA ALA A 45 17.95 -20.71 2.69
C ALA A 45 16.96 -19.97 1.78
N GLY A 46 15.89 -20.62 1.33
CA GLY A 46 14.82 -19.97 0.56
C GLY A 46 14.15 -18.81 1.32
N ALA A 47 13.90 -18.98 2.63
CA ALA A 47 13.36 -17.90 3.47
C ALA A 47 14.32 -16.71 3.58
N PHE A 48 15.62 -16.98 3.67
CA PHE A 48 16.67 -15.94 3.66
C PHE A 48 16.72 -15.21 2.32
N LEU A 49 16.70 -15.92 1.20
CA LEU A 49 16.70 -15.33 -0.14
C LEU A 49 15.46 -14.45 -0.38
N CYS A 50 14.27 -14.88 0.07
CA CYS A 50 13.06 -14.04 0.06
C CYS A 50 13.25 -12.71 0.80
N ARG A 51 14.03 -12.69 1.88
CA ARG A 51 14.34 -11.46 2.61
C ARG A 51 15.33 -10.59 1.84
N LEU A 52 16.34 -11.18 1.22
CA LEU A 52 17.31 -10.45 0.39
C LEU A 52 16.68 -9.84 -0.84
N ALA A 53 15.70 -10.51 -1.45
CA ALA A 53 14.97 -10.02 -2.62
C ALA A 53 14.22 -8.69 -2.38
N LYS A 54 14.12 -8.19 -1.14
CA LYS A 54 13.65 -6.82 -0.88
C LYS A 54 14.63 -5.75 -1.37
N GLN A 55 15.90 -6.08 -1.53
CA GLN A 55 16.93 -5.17 -2.02
C GLN A 55 17.16 -5.41 -3.52
N LYS A 56 17.13 -4.32 -4.31
CA LYS A 56 17.30 -4.37 -5.77
C LYS A 56 18.52 -5.18 -6.20
N LYS A 57 19.69 -4.94 -5.57
CA LYS A 57 20.96 -5.64 -5.89
C LYS A 57 20.87 -7.17 -5.83
N PHE A 58 20.12 -7.71 -4.86
CA PHE A 58 20.01 -9.15 -4.68
C PHE A 58 18.96 -9.76 -5.60
N ARG A 59 17.92 -9.01 -5.97
CA ARG A 59 16.99 -9.45 -7.03
C ARG A 59 17.71 -9.61 -8.36
N GLU A 60 18.52 -8.63 -8.73
CA GLU A 60 19.34 -8.67 -9.96
C GLU A 60 20.31 -9.87 -9.91
N ALA A 61 21.03 -10.05 -8.81
CA ALA A 61 21.93 -11.19 -8.65
C ALA A 61 21.23 -12.56 -8.75
N MET A 62 20.00 -12.70 -8.21
CA MET A 62 19.21 -13.93 -8.35
C MET A 62 18.69 -14.12 -9.77
N ALA A 63 18.27 -13.05 -10.45
CA ALA A 63 17.85 -13.10 -11.84
C ALA A 63 19.00 -13.58 -12.74
N ASP A 64 20.22 -13.08 -12.52
CA ASP A 64 21.42 -13.50 -13.25
C ASP A 64 21.74 -14.98 -13.06
N LYS A 65 21.61 -15.51 -11.83
CA LYS A 65 21.76 -16.95 -11.55
C LYS A 65 20.76 -17.79 -12.35
N LEU A 66 19.52 -17.32 -12.44
CA LEU A 66 18.42 -18.00 -13.13
C LEU A 66 18.51 -17.89 -14.66
N CYS A 67 19.48 -17.18 -15.23
CA CYS A 67 19.84 -17.33 -16.64
C CYS A 67 20.46 -18.71 -16.94
N ASN A 68 21.01 -19.40 -15.92
CA ASN A 68 21.45 -20.78 -16.07
C ASN A 68 20.23 -21.72 -16.12
N ALA A 69 20.12 -22.51 -17.19
CA ALA A 69 18.98 -23.40 -17.41
C ALA A 69 18.78 -24.47 -16.32
N ASP A 70 19.87 -25.09 -15.82
CA ASP A 70 19.79 -26.11 -14.75
C ASP A 70 19.36 -25.47 -13.41
N GLU A 71 19.93 -24.31 -13.06
CA GLU A 71 19.51 -23.61 -11.84
C GLU A 71 18.06 -23.15 -11.92
N ASN A 72 17.62 -22.65 -13.09
CA ASN A 72 16.23 -22.25 -13.30
C ASN A 72 15.26 -23.44 -13.27
N GLU A 73 15.62 -24.58 -13.84
CA GLU A 73 14.80 -25.79 -13.78
C GLU A 73 14.63 -26.27 -12.34
N ARG A 74 15.72 -26.35 -11.56
CA ARG A 74 15.68 -26.68 -10.13
C ARG A 74 14.84 -25.69 -9.34
N PHE A 75 15.00 -24.40 -9.64
CA PHE A 75 14.21 -23.34 -9.02
C PHE A 75 12.70 -23.54 -9.25
N CYS A 76 12.29 -23.77 -10.49
CA CYS A 76 10.89 -24.01 -10.82
C CYS A 76 10.36 -25.32 -10.21
N ALA A 77 11.16 -26.40 -10.20
CA ALA A 77 10.76 -27.70 -9.66
C ALA A 77 10.41 -27.65 -8.17
N MET A 78 10.98 -26.70 -7.41
CA MET A 78 10.68 -26.55 -5.98
C MET A 78 9.22 -26.15 -5.69
N LEU A 79 8.46 -25.65 -6.67
CA LEU A 79 7.01 -25.46 -6.53
C LEU A 79 6.25 -26.78 -6.36
N LEU A 80 6.85 -27.91 -6.73
CA LEU A 80 6.26 -29.25 -6.63
C LEU A 80 6.92 -30.10 -5.54
N SER A 81 7.73 -29.50 -4.67
CA SER A 81 8.39 -30.21 -3.56
C SER A 81 7.37 -30.73 -2.54
N ASP A 82 7.68 -31.85 -1.88
CA ASP A 82 6.89 -32.35 -0.74
C ASP A 82 6.96 -31.40 0.48
N ASP A 83 8.00 -30.56 0.59
CA ASP A 83 8.12 -29.57 1.67
C ASP A 83 7.28 -28.31 1.37
N ALA A 84 6.20 -28.15 2.12
CA ALA A 84 5.31 -27.00 2.04
C ALA A 84 6.00 -25.64 2.30
N LYS A 85 7.03 -25.59 3.17
CA LYS A 85 7.80 -24.36 3.39
C LYS A 85 8.64 -24.01 2.18
N LEU A 86 9.20 -25.03 1.50
CA LEU A 86 9.96 -24.81 0.29
C LEU A 86 9.05 -24.28 -0.82
N ARG A 87 7.91 -24.93 -1.09
CA ARG A 87 6.92 -24.44 -2.08
C ARG A 87 6.51 -22.99 -1.80
N LYS A 88 6.19 -22.67 -0.54
CA LYS A 88 5.83 -21.31 -0.11
C LYS A 88 6.93 -20.30 -0.41
N ASN A 89 8.17 -20.60 -0.06
CA ASN A 89 9.29 -19.69 -0.25
C ASN A 89 9.64 -19.54 -1.73
N THR A 90 9.56 -20.61 -2.52
CA THR A 90 9.76 -20.56 -3.97
C THR A 90 8.74 -19.66 -4.65
N ALA A 91 7.45 -19.81 -4.31
CA ALA A 91 6.41 -18.94 -4.84
C ALA A 91 6.69 -17.46 -4.49
N ARG A 92 7.00 -17.17 -3.22
CA ARG A 92 7.34 -15.81 -2.77
C ARG A 92 8.55 -15.23 -3.50
N LEU A 93 9.56 -16.06 -3.78
CA LEU A 93 10.75 -15.61 -4.49
C LEU A 93 10.42 -15.31 -5.96
N MET A 94 9.64 -16.16 -6.64
CA MET A 94 9.13 -15.87 -7.99
C MET A 94 8.36 -14.54 -8.03
N GLY A 95 7.45 -14.34 -7.07
CA GLY A 95 6.70 -13.08 -6.94
C GLY A 95 7.59 -11.86 -6.70
N ALA A 96 8.71 -12.00 -5.99
CA ALA A 96 9.65 -10.91 -5.75
C ALA A 96 10.56 -10.60 -6.96
N LEU A 97 10.79 -11.60 -7.82
CA LEU A 97 11.55 -11.46 -9.07
C LEU A 97 10.68 -10.93 -10.23
N GLU A 98 9.36 -10.99 -10.10
CA GLU A 98 8.38 -10.42 -11.05
C GLU A 98 8.61 -10.88 -12.50
N ARG A 99 8.99 -12.15 -12.69
CA ARG A 99 9.19 -12.76 -14.01
C ARG A 99 7.84 -13.22 -14.58
N GLU A 100 7.37 -12.57 -15.64
CA GLU A 100 6.09 -12.93 -16.30
C GLU A 100 6.03 -14.39 -16.75
N SER A 101 7.18 -14.98 -17.15
CA SER A 101 7.31 -16.40 -17.52
C SER A 101 6.95 -17.40 -16.40
N ASP A 102 6.90 -16.95 -15.15
CA ASP A 102 6.61 -17.79 -13.98
C ASP A 102 5.10 -17.84 -13.67
N ALA A 103 4.27 -16.98 -14.27
CA ALA A 103 2.83 -16.95 -14.04
C ALA A 103 2.12 -18.31 -14.30
N PRO A 104 2.31 -19.00 -15.45
CA PRO A 104 1.70 -20.31 -15.68
C PRO A 104 2.07 -21.34 -14.61
N ARG A 105 3.31 -21.30 -14.12
CA ARG A 105 3.83 -22.25 -13.12
C ARG A 105 3.19 -22.03 -11.76
N LEU A 106 3.01 -20.78 -11.36
CA LEU A 106 2.33 -20.45 -10.10
C LEU A 106 0.84 -20.76 -10.16
N ILE A 107 0.20 -20.55 -11.32
CA ILE A 107 -1.20 -20.90 -11.56
C ILE A 107 -1.40 -22.41 -11.41
N ASP A 108 -0.58 -23.22 -12.08
CA ASP A 108 -0.61 -24.69 -11.95
C ASP A 108 -0.32 -25.14 -10.50
N ALA A 109 0.67 -24.54 -9.85
CA ALA A 109 0.99 -24.83 -8.45
C ALA A 109 -0.18 -24.52 -7.51
N LEU A 110 -0.88 -23.40 -7.68
CA LEU A 110 -2.05 -23.04 -6.87
C LEU A 110 -3.22 -24.01 -7.08
N GLY A 111 -3.41 -24.49 -8.31
CA GLY A 111 -4.42 -25.49 -8.64
C GLY A 111 -4.21 -26.82 -7.91
N ARG A 112 -2.95 -27.19 -7.65
CA ARG A 112 -2.58 -28.45 -6.96
C ARG A 112 -2.45 -28.30 -5.45
N GLU A 113 -2.14 -27.12 -4.95
CA GLU A 113 -1.77 -26.89 -3.55
C GLU A 113 -2.91 -27.18 -2.56
N GLN A 114 -2.74 -28.19 -1.71
CA GLN A 114 -3.70 -28.53 -0.65
C GLN A 114 -3.38 -27.87 0.70
N THR A 115 -2.15 -27.38 0.88
CA THR A 115 -1.68 -26.79 2.13
C THR A 115 -2.12 -25.34 2.23
N ARG A 116 -3.16 -25.09 3.03
CA ARG A 116 -3.83 -23.79 3.14
C ARG A 116 -2.89 -22.62 3.46
N PHE A 117 -1.89 -22.80 4.33
CA PHE A 117 -0.94 -21.71 4.66
C PHE A 117 0.05 -21.36 3.54
N VAL A 118 0.14 -22.16 2.47
CA VAL A 118 1.00 -21.89 1.29
C VAL A 118 0.25 -21.04 0.27
N ARG A 119 -1.05 -21.30 0.07
CA ARG A 119 -1.90 -20.71 -0.97
C ARG A 119 -1.87 -19.17 -0.99
N PRO A 120 -1.97 -18.44 0.15
CA PRO A 120 -1.87 -16.98 0.16
C PRO A 120 -0.59 -16.46 -0.49
N SER A 121 0.54 -17.14 -0.27
CA SER A 121 1.82 -16.74 -0.85
C SER A 121 1.86 -16.93 -2.36
N ILE A 122 1.24 -17.99 -2.88
CA ILE A 122 1.15 -18.22 -4.33
C ILE A 122 0.26 -17.15 -4.97
N ILE A 123 -0.93 -16.89 -4.40
CA ILE A 123 -1.89 -15.88 -4.89
C ILE A 123 -1.24 -14.50 -4.95
N LEU A 124 -0.58 -14.07 -3.87
CA LEU A 124 0.12 -12.78 -3.83
C LEU A 124 1.25 -12.73 -4.86
N SER A 125 1.91 -13.85 -5.14
CA SER A 125 3.01 -13.91 -6.12
C SER A 125 2.51 -13.83 -7.56
N ILE A 126 1.35 -14.45 -7.87
CA ILE A 126 0.67 -14.28 -9.15
C ILE A 126 0.29 -12.81 -9.35
N GLY A 127 -0.30 -12.17 -8.34
CA GLY A 127 -0.63 -10.73 -8.39
C GLY A 127 0.61 -9.83 -8.46
N ALA A 128 1.74 -10.28 -7.91
CA ALA A 128 2.99 -9.53 -7.98
C ALA A 128 3.65 -9.57 -9.37
N ILE A 129 3.63 -10.73 -10.02
CA ILE A 129 4.12 -10.91 -11.39
C ILE A 129 3.23 -10.14 -12.38
N GLY A 130 1.91 -10.23 -12.22
CA GLY A 130 0.97 -9.61 -13.14
C GLY A 130 1.06 -10.17 -14.56
N GLY A 131 0.77 -9.32 -15.55
CA GLY A 131 0.52 -9.76 -16.92
C GLY A 131 -0.92 -10.20 -17.17
N GLU A 132 -1.26 -10.39 -18.44
CA GLU A 132 -2.64 -10.70 -18.86
C GLU A 132 -3.14 -12.04 -18.30
N GLU A 133 -2.28 -13.05 -18.29
CA GLU A 133 -2.63 -14.40 -17.81
C GLU A 133 -2.89 -14.42 -16.30
N ALA A 134 -2.03 -13.78 -15.50
CA ALA A 134 -2.21 -13.66 -14.06
C ALA A 134 -3.51 -12.91 -13.72
N LYS A 135 -3.78 -11.81 -14.43
CA LYS A 135 -5.02 -11.03 -14.27
C LYS A 135 -6.25 -11.87 -14.58
N ALA A 136 -6.29 -12.48 -15.76
CA ALA A 136 -7.42 -13.29 -16.21
C ALA A 136 -7.69 -14.49 -15.28
N PHE A 137 -6.63 -15.10 -14.73
CA PHE A 137 -6.76 -16.15 -13.74
C PHE A 137 -7.32 -15.63 -12.41
N LEU A 138 -6.73 -14.58 -11.84
CA LEU A 138 -7.14 -14.06 -10.54
C LEU A 138 -8.57 -13.49 -10.55
N GLU A 139 -9.04 -12.93 -11.67
CA GLU A 139 -10.44 -12.48 -11.83
C GLU A 139 -11.44 -13.63 -11.68
N LYS A 140 -11.12 -14.81 -12.21
CA LYS A 140 -12.00 -16.00 -12.16
C LYS A 140 -11.80 -16.86 -10.92
N TYR A 141 -10.64 -16.78 -10.29
CA TYR A 141 -10.29 -17.60 -9.16
C TYR A 141 -11.18 -17.31 -7.95
N THR A 142 -11.66 -18.36 -7.29
CA THR A 142 -12.41 -18.27 -6.03
C THR A 142 -11.71 -19.07 -4.94
N VAL A 143 -11.69 -18.50 -3.74
CA VAL A 143 -11.09 -19.18 -2.58
C VAL A 143 -11.98 -20.35 -2.16
N PRO A 144 -11.46 -21.58 -2.02
CA PRO A 144 -12.24 -22.70 -1.54
C PRO A 144 -12.74 -22.44 -0.11
N ALA A 145 -14.04 -22.66 0.11
CA ALA A 145 -14.68 -22.47 1.42
C ALA A 145 -13.98 -23.28 2.52
N ALA A 146 -13.98 -22.75 3.74
CA ALA A 146 -13.49 -23.49 4.91
C ALA A 146 -14.35 -24.74 5.13
N LYS A 147 -13.70 -25.89 5.35
CA LYS A 147 -14.39 -27.15 5.64
C LYS A 147 -14.84 -27.25 7.09
N ASP A 148 -14.11 -26.60 8.00
CA ASP A 148 -14.36 -26.59 9.44
C ASP A 148 -13.85 -25.29 10.10
N GLU A 149 -14.05 -25.18 11.42
CA GLU A 149 -13.62 -24.03 12.22
C GLU A 149 -12.12 -23.77 12.18
N SER A 150 -11.29 -24.81 12.10
CA SER A 150 -9.83 -24.67 12.08
C SER A 150 -9.33 -24.02 10.78
N GLU A 151 -10.07 -24.18 9.68
CA GLU A 151 -9.74 -23.60 8.38
C GLU A 151 -10.27 -22.18 8.19
N LYS A 152 -11.14 -21.65 9.06
CA LYS A 152 -11.71 -20.30 8.90
C LYS A 152 -10.64 -19.21 8.84
N ARG A 153 -9.61 -19.33 9.68
CA ARG A 153 -8.48 -18.41 9.67
C ARG A 153 -7.77 -18.42 8.32
N HIS A 154 -7.50 -19.61 7.79
CA HIS A 154 -6.83 -19.73 6.50
C HIS A 154 -7.72 -19.28 5.33
N PHE A 155 -9.03 -19.50 5.41
CA PHE A 155 -9.98 -18.96 4.44
C PHE A 155 -9.92 -17.43 4.38
N ALA A 156 -9.91 -16.77 5.54
CA ALA A 156 -9.77 -15.33 5.63
C ALA A 156 -8.42 -14.86 5.06
N GLU A 157 -7.31 -15.50 5.44
CA GLU A 157 -5.96 -15.18 4.94
C GLU A 157 -5.84 -15.35 3.41
N GLU A 158 -6.45 -16.39 2.83
CA GLU A 158 -6.46 -16.63 1.39
C GLU A 158 -7.35 -15.64 0.63
N THR A 159 -8.50 -15.27 1.22
CA THR A 159 -9.41 -14.26 0.68
C THR A 159 -8.75 -12.88 0.66
N ASP A 160 -8.09 -12.50 1.75
CA ASP A 160 -7.33 -11.25 1.85
C ASP A 160 -6.18 -11.21 0.83
N ALA A 161 -5.51 -12.35 0.63
CA ALA A 161 -4.47 -12.48 -0.40
C ALA A 161 -5.04 -12.29 -1.82
N LEU A 162 -6.20 -12.88 -2.13
CA LEU A 162 -6.86 -12.72 -3.42
C LEU A 162 -7.27 -11.27 -3.68
N HIS A 163 -7.89 -10.61 -2.70
CA HIS A 163 -8.24 -9.20 -2.83
C HIS A 163 -7.00 -8.33 -3.03
N SER A 164 -5.93 -8.59 -2.28
CA SER A 164 -4.67 -7.84 -2.42
C SER A 164 -3.99 -8.08 -3.77
N ALA A 165 -4.00 -9.31 -4.27
CA ALA A 165 -3.45 -9.66 -5.58
C ALA A 165 -4.23 -8.98 -6.71
N ARG A 166 -5.57 -8.98 -6.65
CA ARG A 166 -6.43 -8.28 -7.62
C ARG A 166 -6.19 -6.77 -7.59
N ARG A 167 -6.14 -6.16 -6.40
CA ARG A 167 -5.86 -4.71 -6.26
C ARG A 167 -4.53 -4.31 -6.89
N LYS A 168 -3.47 -5.11 -6.77
CA LYS A 168 -2.17 -4.84 -7.42
C LYS A 168 -2.27 -4.83 -8.96
N LEU A 169 -3.24 -5.55 -9.54
CA LEU A 169 -3.47 -5.61 -10.98
C LEU A 169 -4.53 -4.62 -11.49
N THR A 170 -5.26 -3.99 -10.59
CA THR A 170 -6.17 -2.89 -10.92
C THR A 170 -5.31 -1.67 -11.25
N LYS A 171 -5.25 -1.30 -12.53
CA LYS A 171 -4.77 0.02 -12.94
C LYS A 171 -5.90 1.01 -12.70
N ILE A 172 -5.66 1.96 -11.80
CA ILE A 172 -6.58 3.06 -11.57
C ILE A 172 -6.15 4.17 -12.52
N ALA A 173 -7.06 4.62 -13.39
CA ALA A 173 -6.79 5.79 -14.20
C ALA A 173 -6.83 7.03 -13.30
N HIS A 174 -5.86 7.94 -13.44
CA HIS A 174 -5.92 9.22 -12.75
C HIS A 174 -6.93 10.12 -13.47
N HIS A 175 -7.89 10.63 -12.70
CA HIS A 175 -9.00 11.45 -13.12
C HIS A 175 -8.57 12.91 -13.09
N ALA A 176 -8.90 13.63 -14.17
CA ALA A 176 -8.68 15.06 -14.21
C ALA A 176 -9.77 15.77 -13.41
N PHE A 177 -9.38 16.60 -12.45
CA PHE A 177 -10.30 17.52 -11.78
C PHE A 177 -10.95 18.44 -12.82
N ARG A 178 -12.28 18.59 -12.73
CA ARG A 178 -13.09 19.42 -13.62
C ARG A 178 -13.41 20.77 -12.97
N ALA A 179 -14.18 20.74 -11.89
CA ALA A 179 -14.62 21.91 -11.12
C ALA A 179 -15.38 21.45 -9.87
N LEU A 180 -15.65 22.38 -8.94
CA LEU A 180 -16.65 22.19 -7.89
C LEU A 180 -17.98 22.82 -8.36
N ASP A 181 -18.97 21.99 -8.70
CA ASP A 181 -20.28 22.47 -9.15
C ASP A 181 -21.16 22.97 -7.98
N THR A 182 -20.81 22.61 -6.75
CA THR A 182 -21.45 23.02 -5.49
C THR A 182 -20.42 23.48 -4.47
N GLU A 183 -20.86 24.18 -3.43
CA GLU A 183 -19.98 24.49 -2.30
C GLU A 183 -19.66 23.23 -1.50
N TYR A 184 -18.39 23.12 -1.09
CA TYR A 184 -17.91 22.13 -0.15
C TYR A 184 -17.36 22.82 1.10
N GLU A 185 -17.46 22.13 2.24
CA GLU A 185 -16.81 22.56 3.47
C GLU A 185 -15.34 22.13 3.43
N PHE A 186 -14.46 23.07 3.76
CA PHE A 186 -13.03 22.86 3.88
C PHE A 186 -12.55 23.28 5.27
N GLU A 187 -11.71 22.42 5.87
CA GLU A 187 -10.83 22.76 6.97
C GLU A 187 -9.43 23.02 6.39
N LEU A 188 -9.02 24.27 6.37
CA LEU A 188 -7.70 24.71 5.96
C LEU A 188 -6.81 24.77 7.22
N ARG A 189 -5.71 24.03 7.24
CA ARG A 189 -4.78 24.03 8.38
C ARG A 189 -3.55 24.85 8.07
N ALA A 190 -3.19 25.72 8.99
CA ALA A 190 -1.94 26.44 9.01
C ALA A 190 -0.87 25.67 9.79
N PRO A 191 0.42 25.99 9.60
CA PRO A 191 1.49 25.56 10.49
C PRO A 191 1.23 25.96 11.95
N ASP A 192 1.91 25.28 12.88
CA ASP A 192 1.65 25.45 14.31
C ASP A 192 1.77 26.92 14.76
N ARG A 193 0.71 27.43 15.39
CA ARG A 193 0.55 28.81 15.90
C ARG A 193 0.59 29.90 14.82
N LEU A 194 0.45 29.54 13.55
CA LEU A 194 0.53 30.47 12.41
C LEU A 194 -0.81 30.63 11.68
N VAL A 195 -1.93 30.37 12.35
CA VAL A 195 -3.28 30.59 11.78
C VAL A 195 -3.55 32.05 11.39
N GLY A 196 -2.90 33.01 12.06
CA GLY A 196 -3.03 34.43 11.74
C GLY A 196 -2.59 34.74 10.31
N SER A 197 -1.50 34.13 9.84
CA SER A 197 -1.01 34.30 8.47
C SER A 197 -1.96 33.69 7.45
N LEU A 198 -2.61 32.57 7.79
CA LEU A 198 -3.66 31.98 6.96
C LEU A 198 -4.90 32.87 6.85
N LEU A 199 -5.35 33.45 7.97
CA LEU A 199 -6.48 34.37 7.95
C LEU A 199 -6.15 35.63 7.14
N TYR A 200 -4.92 36.13 7.21
CA TYR A 200 -4.44 37.24 6.39
C TYR A 200 -4.44 36.90 4.90
N ASP A 201 -3.86 35.75 4.50
CA ASP A 201 -3.89 35.30 3.11
C ASP A 201 -5.33 35.14 2.58
N MET A 202 -6.24 34.64 3.44
CA MET A 202 -7.65 34.50 3.09
C MET A 202 -8.31 35.86 2.86
N GLU A 203 -8.03 36.86 3.69
CA GLU A 203 -8.54 38.22 3.51
C GLU A 203 -8.06 38.82 2.17
N GLU A 204 -6.78 38.68 1.84
CA GLU A 204 -6.19 39.16 0.58
C GLU A 204 -6.79 38.50 -0.67
N GLU A 205 -7.15 37.21 -0.60
CA GLU A 205 -7.85 36.49 -1.67
C GLU A 205 -9.38 36.65 -1.64
N GLU A 206 -9.90 37.52 -0.76
CA GLU A 206 -11.33 37.78 -0.55
C GLU A 206 -12.11 36.50 -0.20
N LEU A 207 -11.55 35.68 0.69
CA LEU A 207 -12.15 34.47 1.24
C LEU A 207 -12.56 34.70 2.69
N GLU A 208 -13.84 34.51 3.00
CA GLU A 208 -14.36 34.72 4.35
C GLU A 208 -14.57 33.38 5.08
N PRO A 209 -13.71 33.00 6.05
CA PRO A 209 -13.95 31.82 6.86
C PRO A 209 -15.13 32.06 7.82
N TYR A 210 -16.02 31.09 7.97
CA TYR A 210 -17.12 31.19 8.93
C TYR A 210 -16.68 30.89 10.38
N ALA A 211 -15.51 30.26 10.55
CA ALA A 211 -14.92 29.98 11.85
C ALA A 211 -13.41 29.74 11.74
N HIS A 212 -12.70 29.88 12.86
CA HIS A 212 -11.35 29.37 13.02
C HIS A 212 -11.18 28.76 14.43
N ARG A 213 -10.37 27.72 14.56
CA ARG A 213 -10.08 27.06 15.85
C ARG A 213 -8.67 26.47 15.83
N GLY A 214 -7.88 26.78 16.84
CA GLY A 214 -6.49 26.32 16.92
C GLY A 214 -5.73 26.79 15.68
N ASN A 215 -5.13 25.84 14.95
CA ASN A 215 -4.39 26.13 13.71
C ASN A 215 -5.25 25.99 12.43
N SER A 216 -6.57 25.91 12.54
CA SER A 216 -7.47 25.68 11.41
C SER A 216 -8.42 26.86 11.15
N ALA A 217 -8.67 27.15 9.88
CA ALA A 217 -9.75 28.00 9.39
C ALA A 217 -10.78 27.14 8.63
N PHE A 218 -12.06 27.48 8.76
CA PHE A 218 -13.16 26.72 8.16
C PHE A 218 -13.94 27.60 7.19
N ILE A 219 -14.15 27.09 5.98
CA ILE A 219 -14.80 27.84 4.90
C ILE A 219 -15.73 26.91 4.09
N LYS A 220 -16.80 27.48 3.55
CA LYS A 220 -17.62 26.83 2.51
C LYS A 220 -17.44 27.60 1.21
N THR A 221 -16.99 26.91 0.18
CA THR A 221 -16.76 27.55 -1.12
C THR A 221 -16.74 26.50 -2.23
N LYS A 222 -16.88 26.97 -3.46
CA LYS A 222 -16.59 26.22 -4.70
C LYS A 222 -15.36 26.75 -5.44
N ASP A 223 -14.77 27.84 -4.95
CA ASP A 223 -13.62 28.50 -5.55
C ASP A 223 -12.32 27.86 -5.06
N ILE A 224 -12.03 26.68 -5.59
CA ILE A 224 -10.80 25.94 -5.26
C ILE A 224 -9.56 26.70 -5.71
N ASP A 225 -9.64 27.45 -6.81
CA ASP A 225 -8.50 28.20 -7.35
C ASP A 225 -8.01 29.26 -6.37
N LYS A 226 -8.92 29.97 -5.68
CA LYS A 226 -8.56 30.89 -4.59
C LYS A 226 -7.92 30.15 -3.41
N LEU A 227 -8.47 29.01 -2.99
CA LEU A 227 -7.88 28.21 -1.90
C LEU A 227 -6.44 27.77 -2.24
N MET A 228 -6.19 27.40 -3.50
CA MET A 228 -4.88 26.97 -3.99
C MET A 228 -3.89 28.12 -4.17
N ARG A 229 -4.25 29.38 -3.86
CA ARG A 229 -3.31 30.51 -3.81
C ARG A 229 -2.80 30.83 -2.40
N LEU A 230 -3.51 30.36 -1.37
CA LEU A 230 -3.17 30.63 0.04
C LEU A 230 -1.82 30.01 0.40
N ARG A 231 -0.75 30.81 0.50
CA ARG A 231 0.62 30.27 0.65
C ARG A 231 0.89 29.76 2.05
N SER A 232 0.27 30.34 3.07
CA SER A 232 0.39 29.89 4.46
C SER A 232 -0.44 28.65 4.79
N MET A 233 -1.31 28.18 3.88
CA MET A 233 -2.07 26.94 4.06
C MET A 233 -1.14 25.72 4.00
N GLN A 234 -1.07 24.94 5.07
CA GLN A 234 -0.29 23.70 5.12
C GLN A 234 -1.06 22.49 4.56
N SER A 235 -2.36 22.40 4.79
CA SER A 235 -3.19 21.33 4.24
C SER A 235 -4.63 21.79 4.03
N ILE A 236 -5.27 21.21 3.02
CA ILE A 236 -6.69 21.34 2.72
C ILE A 236 -7.38 20.01 3.01
N LEU A 237 -8.40 20.01 3.86
CA LEU A 237 -9.17 18.83 4.23
C LEU A 237 -10.66 19.09 4.00
N MET A 238 -11.39 18.11 3.49
CA MET A 238 -12.84 18.14 3.39
C MET A 238 -13.44 17.30 4.53
N PRO A 239 -14.05 17.90 5.56
CA PRO A 239 -14.65 17.15 6.67
C PRO A 239 -15.81 16.29 6.17
N ILE A 240 -15.77 14.99 6.49
CA ILE A 240 -16.83 14.02 6.15
C ILE A 240 -17.70 13.76 7.37
N ALA A 241 -17.05 13.48 8.51
CA ALA A 241 -17.71 13.16 9.77
C ALA A 241 -16.83 13.61 10.94
N ARG A 242 -17.46 13.97 12.05
CA ARG A 242 -16.81 14.31 13.32
C ARG A 242 -17.21 13.33 14.39
N ASP A 243 -16.29 13.02 15.30
CA ASP A 243 -16.53 12.12 16.43
C ASP A 243 -17.25 10.82 16.02
N MET A 244 -16.71 10.15 15.00
CA MET A 244 -17.26 8.93 14.41
C MET A 244 -16.61 7.67 14.99
N ASP A 245 -17.29 6.53 14.88
CA ASP A 245 -16.71 5.22 15.16
C ASP A 245 -16.13 4.62 13.88
N ALA A 246 -14.79 4.53 13.80
CA ALA A 246 -14.10 3.95 12.64
C ALA A 246 -14.26 2.42 12.52
N GLY A 247 -14.99 1.76 13.42
CA GLY A 247 -15.45 0.37 13.31
C GLY A 247 -16.93 0.24 12.92
N ASP A 248 -17.71 1.33 12.89
CA ASP A 248 -19.13 1.28 12.50
C ASP A 248 -19.27 1.26 10.97
N ALA A 249 -19.82 0.17 10.45
CA ALA A 249 -19.93 -0.03 9.01
C ALA A 249 -20.82 1.02 8.32
N LYS A 250 -21.85 1.57 8.98
CA LYS A 250 -22.73 2.57 8.36
C LYS A 250 -22.01 3.90 8.19
N GLN A 251 -21.23 4.30 9.19
CA GLN A 251 -20.45 5.54 9.13
C GLN A 251 -19.31 5.42 8.11
N LEU A 252 -18.63 4.27 8.04
CA LEU A 252 -17.64 4.02 6.99
C LEU A 252 -18.25 4.05 5.57
N LEU A 253 -19.43 3.46 5.38
CA LEU A 253 -20.15 3.54 4.10
C LEU A 253 -20.55 4.97 3.74
N GLN A 254 -20.80 5.84 4.72
CA GLN A 254 -21.02 7.27 4.48
C GLN A 254 -19.75 7.96 3.98
N CYS A 255 -18.57 7.61 4.51
CA CYS A 255 -17.30 8.11 4.00
C CYS A 255 -17.05 7.66 2.55
N GLY A 256 -17.30 6.39 2.25
CA GLY A 256 -17.24 5.88 0.89
C GLY A 256 -18.20 6.62 -0.04
N ARG A 257 -19.45 6.82 0.37
CA ARG A 257 -20.45 7.57 -0.41
C ARG A 257 -19.97 8.98 -0.73
N PHE A 258 -19.53 9.74 0.28
CA PHE A 258 -19.05 11.11 0.12
C PHE A 258 -17.92 11.18 -0.90
N MET A 259 -16.92 10.30 -0.75
CA MET A 259 -15.77 10.25 -1.65
C MET A 259 -16.18 9.92 -3.09
N ARG A 260 -17.02 8.90 -3.28
CA ARG A 260 -17.54 8.54 -4.61
C ARG A 260 -18.28 9.71 -5.26
N GLU A 261 -19.21 10.33 -4.52
CA GLU A 261 -20.00 11.45 -5.02
C GLU A 261 -19.13 12.67 -5.34
N PHE A 262 -18.08 12.93 -4.55
CA PHE A 262 -17.09 13.95 -4.87
C PHE A 262 -16.43 13.69 -6.23
N PHE A 263 -15.90 12.48 -6.46
CA PHE A 263 -15.27 12.16 -7.74
C PHE A 263 -16.25 12.17 -8.92
N GLU A 264 -17.43 11.56 -8.78
CA GLU A 264 -18.47 11.51 -9.82
C GLU A 264 -18.94 12.93 -10.23
N ASN A 265 -18.99 13.86 -9.27
CA ASN A 265 -19.44 15.22 -9.53
C ASN A 265 -18.30 16.15 -9.98
N CYS A 266 -17.07 15.95 -9.50
CA CYS A 266 -16.01 16.95 -9.64
C CYS A 266 -14.88 16.56 -10.59
N CYS A 267 -14.82 15.29 -11.03
CA CYS A 267 -13.73 14.79 -11.86
C CYS A 267 -14.25 14.20 -13.19
N ASN A 268 -13.38 14.19 -14.21
CA ASN A 268 -13.64 13.52 -15.48
C ASN A 268 -13.17 12.06 -15.42
N GLY A 269 -13.97 11.16 -16.00
CA GLY A 269 -13.66 9.73 -16.10
C GLY A 269 -14.71 8.88 -15.39
N GLU A 270 -14.52 7.57 -15.42
CA GLU A 270 -15.42 6.58 -14.83
C GLU A 270 -14.67 5.75 -13.79
N PRO A 271 -15.35 5.23 -12.76
CA PRO A 271 -14.74 4.38 -11.74
C PRO A 271 -13.92 3.20 -12.30
N PRO A 272 -13.01 2.63 -11.50
CA PRO A 272 -12.83 2.87 -10.06
C PRO A 272 -12.03 4.14 -9.73
N TYR A 273 -12.36 4.79 -8.62
CA TYR A 273 -11.57 5.87 -8.03
C TYR A 273 -10.63 5.32 -6.96
N GLY A 274 -9.35 5.70 -7.05
CA GLY A 274 -8.31 5.22 -6.14
C GLY A 274 -8.23 6.05 -4.88
N TYR A 275 -8.23 5.40 -3.72
CA TYR A 275 -8.04 6.08 -2.44
C TYR A 275 -7.01 5.38 -1.56
N ARG A 276 -6.42 6.11 -0.63
CA ARG A 276 -5.56 5.54 0.43
C ARG A 276 -6.14 5.87 1.79
N ILE A 277 -6.16 4.89 2.67
CA ILE A 277 -6.51 5.09 4.08
C ILE A 277 -5.30 5.63 4.83
N GLU A 278 -5.44 6.78 5.47
CA GLU A 278 -4.44 7.35 6.37
C GLU A 278 -5.01 7.41 7.79
N LEU A 279 -4.34 6.72 8.72
CA LEU A 279 -4.74 6.72 10.13
C LEU A 279 -3.78 7.62 10.90
N ARG A 280 -4.30 8.60 11.66
CA ARG A 280 -3.51 9.51 12.51
C ARG A 280 -3.95 9.36 13.97
N GLY A 281 -3.06 9.72 14.90
CA GLY A 281 -3.33 9.61 16.34
C GLY A 281 -3.13 8.21 16.92
N GLU A 282 -3.92 7.89 17.94
CA GLU A 282 -3.76 6.73 18.82
C GLU A 282 -4.34 5.45 18.20
N VAL A 283 -3.52 4.76 17.41
CA VAL A 283 -3.91 3.56 16.66
C VAL A 283 -3.09 2.36 17.09
N LYS A 284 -3.72 1.40 17.76
CA LYS A 284 -3.06 0.18 18.28
C LYS A 284 -2.49 -0.72 17.17
N ASP A 285 -3.32 -1.05 16.17
CA ASP A 285 -2.92 -1.87 15.02
C ASP A 285 -3.39 -1.20 13.72
N ARG A 286 -2.51 -0.35 13.17
CA ARG A 286 -2.76 0.41 11.93
C ARG A 286 -3.10 -0.50 10.76
N ALA A 287 -2.41 -1.64 10.66
CA ALA A 287 -2.59 -2.55 9.54
C ALA A 287 -3.94 -3.29 9.63
N ALA A 288 -4.32 -3.75 10.83
CA ALA A 288 -5.62 -4.40 11.02
C ALA A 288 -6.78 -3.42 10.84
N GLN A 289 -6.69 -2.22 11.40
CA GLN A 289 -7.76 -1.21 11.27
C GLN A 289 -7.91 -0.72 9.83
N SER A 290 -6.81 -0.47 9.12
CA SER A 290 -6.85 -0.11 7.69
C SER A 290 -7.50 -1.21 6.85
N ARG A 291 -7.18 -2.49 7.11
CA ARG A 291 -7.85 -3.63 6.43
C ARG A 291 -9.35 -3.68 6.74
N ALA A 292 -9.75 -3.47 7.99
CA ALA A 292 -11.15 -3.50 8.39
C ALA A 292 -11.96 -2.38 7.73
N ILE A 293 -11.40 -1.17 7.65
CA ILE A 293 -12.01 -0.03 6.95
C ILE A 293 -12.13 -0.32 5.44
N ALA A 294 -11.05 -0.79 4.82
CA ALA A 294 -11.05 -1.13 3.40
C ALA A 294 -12.09 -2.21 3.08
N ALA A 295 -12.26 -3.22 3.93
CA ALA A 295 -13.25 -4.28 3.74
C ALA A 295 -14.71 -3.77 3.71
N VAL A 296 -14.99 -2.58 4.26
CA VAL A 296 -16.31 -1.95 4.25
C VAL A 296 -16.47 -0.97 3.07
N ILE A 297 -15.42 -0.24 2.72
CA ILE A 297 -15.47 0.84 1.72
C ILE A 297 -15.13 0.36 0.29
N ASP A 298 -14.23 -0.62 0.14
CA ASP A 298 -13.84 -1.17 -1.16
C ASP A 298 -15.10 -1.66 -1.90
N SER A 299 -15.21 -1.28 -3.17
CA SER A 299 -16.29 -1.66 -4.06
C SER A 299 -15.81 -1.65 -5.52
N GLU A 300 -16.69 -1.95 -6.47
CA GLU A 300 -16.37 -1.78 -7.90
C GLU A 300 -16.06 -0.33 -8.26
N LYS A 301 -16.54 0.64 -7.47
CA LYS A 301 -16.35 2.08 -7.71
C LYS A 301 -15.23 2.73 -6.92
N LEU A 302 -14.83 2.15 -5.79
CA LEU A 302 -13.82 2.69 -4.89
C LEU A 302 -12.82 1.61 -4.55
N VAL A 303 -11.54 1.88 -4.75
CA VAL A 303 -10.48 0.89 -4.53
C VAL A 303 -9.40 1.49 -3.65
N ASN A 304 -9.14 0.84 -2.50
CA ASN A 304 -7.99 1.17 -1.68
C ASN A 304 -6.68 0.82 -2.41
N ALA A 305 -5.96 1.85 -2.86
CA ALA A 305 -4.73 1.76 -3.63
C ALA A 305 -3.59 2.54 -2.94
N PRO A 306 -2.92 1.97 -1.92
CA PRO A 306 -1.92 2.69 -1.12
C PRO A 306 -0.74 3.30 -1.87
N SER A 307 -0.47 2.84 -3.10
CA SER A 307 0.63 3.28 -3.95
C SER A 307 0.20 4.04 -5.22
N ASP A 308 -1.10 4.12 -5.51
CA ASP A 308 -1.62 4.69 -6.76
C ASP A 308 -3.04 5.23 -6.51
N TYR A 309 -3.12 6.30 -5.72
CA TYR A 309 -4.36 6.89 -5.22
C TYR A 309 -4.53 8.35 -5.68
N GLU A 310 -5.79 8.79 -5.65
CA GLU A 310 -6.25 10.11 -6.08
C GLU A 310 -6.87 10.92 -4.93
N ALA A 311 -7.04 10.27 -3.78
CA ALA A 311 -7.43 10.91 -2.53
C ALA A 311 -6.92 10.13 -1.32
N GLU A 312 -6.66 10.86 -0.24
CA GLU A 312 -6.47 10.28 1.08
C GLU A 312 -7.79 10.34 1.86
N LEU A 313 -8.24 9.19 2.35
CA LEU A 313 -9.30 9.10 3.36
C LEU A 313 -8.62 9.04 4.73
N ILE A 314 -8.63 10.18 5.43
CA ILE A 314 -7.90 10.38 6.67
C ILE A 314 -8.84 10.18 7.85
N PHE A 315 -8.42 9.36 8.82
CA PHE A 315 -9.07 9.23 10.12
C PHE A 315 -8.13 9.71 11.23
N GLU A 316 -8.50 10.79 11.91
CA GLU A 316 -7.75 11.32 13.05
C GLU A 316 -8.38 10.79 14.34
N ILE A 317 -7.76 9.75 14.91
CA ILE A 317 -8.30 8.97 16.02
C ILE A 317 -7.78 9.51 17.37
N ASN A 318 -8.71 9.83 18.25
CA ASN A 318 -8.43 10.32 19.61
C ASN A 318 -8.20 9.16 20.60
N GLU A 319 -7.82 9.50 21.84
CA GLU A 319 -7.55 8.53 22.91
C GLU A 319 -8.75 7.63 23.27
N GLN A 320 -9.97 8.08 22.99
CA GLN A 320 -11.20 7.33 23.23
C GLN A 320 -11.55 6.38 22.07
N GLY A 321 -10.73 6.35 21.01
CA GLY A 321 -10.96 5.55 19.81
C GLY A 321 -12.00 6.14 18.84
N ARG A 322 -12.45 7.39 19.06
CA ARG A 322 -13.32 8.12 18.15
C ARG A 322 -12.49 8.85 17.10
N ALA A 323 -13.03 9.05 15.91
CA ALA A 323 -12.30 9.63 14.78
C ALA A 323 -13.00 10.85 14.19
N ASP A 324 -12.23 11.84 13.76
CA ASP A 324 -12.68 12.75 12.72
C ASP A 324 -12.24 12.18 11.36
N ALA A 325 -13.15 12.16 10.38
CA ALA A 325 -12.89 11.63 9.04
C ALA A 325 -12.87 12.76 8.01
N PHE A 326 -11.85 12.74 7.16
CA PHE A 326 -11.62 13.74 6.12
C PHE A 326 -11.33 13.09 4.77
N LEU A 327 -11.74 13.76 3.70
CA LEU A 327 -11.21 13.53 2.37
C LEU A 327 -10.14 14.59 2.08
N GLN A 328 -8.99 14.16 1.60
CA GLN A 328 -7.97 15.04 1.01
C GLN A 328 -7.73 14.61 -0.43
N PRO A 329 -8.42 15.23 -1.41
CA PRO A 329 -8.22 14.91 -2.81
C PRO A 329 -6.82 15.33 -3.28
N THR A 330 -6.12 14.45 -4.02
CA THR A 330 -4.84 14.78 -4.66
C THR A 330 -5.03 15.36 -6.06
N VAL A 331 -6.26 15.31 -6.59
CA VAL A 331 -6.64 15.91 -7.87
C VAL A 331 -6.60 17.44 -7.86
N PHE A 332 -6.53 18.07 -6.69
CA PHE A 332 -6.21 19.49 -6.57
C PHE A 332 -4.72 19.70 -6.82
N CYS A 333 -4.35 20.23 -7.98
CA CYS A 333 -2.96 20.54 -8.30
C CYS A 333 -2.43 21.65 -7.39
N ASP A 334 -1.47 21.32 -6.52
CA ASP A 334 -0.77 22.29 -5.68
C ASP A 334 0.55 22.73 -6.31
N ASP A 335 0.52 23.87 -6.99
CA ASP A 335 1.67 24.47 -7.67
C ASP A 335 2.25 25.70 -6.94
N ARG A 336 1.72 26.05 -5.75
CA ARG A 336 2.12 27.22 -4.94
C ARG A 336 3.62 27.33 -4.72
N PHE A 337 4.31 26.20 -4.73
CA PHE A 337 5.73 26.08 -4.47
C PHE A 337 6.50 25.39 -5.59
N ALA A 338 5.94 25.30 -6.79
CA ALA A 338 6.57 24.65 -7.95
C ALA A 338 7.94 25.27 -8.32
N TYR A 339 8.17 26.53 -7.96
CA TYR A 339 9.47 27.20 -8.13
C TYR A 339 10.59 26.65 -7.24
N ARG A 340 10.28 25.86 -6.21
CA ARG A 340 11.28 25.28 -5.30
C ARG A 340 11.95 24.07 -5.95
N THR A 341 13.02 24.31 -6.68
CA THR A 341 13.92 23.26 -7.17
C THR A 341 14.92 22.88 -6.06
N GLU A 342 15.28 21.59 -5.96
CA GLU A 342 16.31 21.09 -5.02
C GLU A 342 15.95 21.12 -3.51
N ALA A 343 14.66 21.08 -3.15
CA ALA A 343 14.26 20.94 -1.75
C ALA A 343 14.78 19.61 -1.14
N LEU A 344 15.43 19.71 0.02
CA LEU A 344 15.85 18.55 0.81
C LEU A 344 14.79 18.22 1.87
N PRO A 345 14.71 16.97 2.36
CA PRO A 345 13.80 16.62 3.45
C PRO A 345 14.00 17.45 4.74
N ALA A 346 15.20 18.00 4.95
CA ALA A 346 15.54 18.85 6.09
C ALA A 346 15.24 20.35 5.84
N SER A 347 14.84 20.74 4.64
CA SER A 347 14.45 22.11 4.34
C SER A 347 13.15 22.47 5.07
N ILE A 348 13.00 23.76 5.43
CA ILE A 348 11.74 24.27 6.01
C ILE A 348 10.55 23.95 5.08
N HIS A 349 9.43 23.57 5.69
CA HIS A 349 8.18 23.32 4.97
C HIS A 349 7.73 24.61 4.28
N PRO A 350 7.32 24.56 2.99
CA PRO A 350 7.06 25.77 2.22
C PRO A 350 5.98 26.66 2.83
N ALA A 351 4.87 26.07 3.26
CA ALA A 351 3.80 26.80 3.92
C ALA A 351 4.25 27.46 5.24
N THR A 352 5.18 26.84 5.98
CA THR A 352 5.76 27.44 7.18
C THR A 352 6.67 28.62 6.83
N ALA A 353 7.47 28.51 5.79
CA ALA A 353 8.29 29.63 5.31
C ALA A 353 7.42 30.79 4.82
N ALA A 354 6.34 30.51 4.08
CA ALA A 354 5.40 31.53 3.64
C ALA A 354 4.66 32.20 4.81
N ALA A 355 4.30 31.43 5.85
CA ALA A 355 3.54 31.95 6.98
C ALA A 355 4.34 32.83 7.95
N VAL A 356 5.68 32.83 7.88
CA VAL A 356 6.55 33.65 8.76
C VAL A 356 7.18 34.85 8.04
N LEU A 357 6.95 34.99 6.74
CA LEU A 357 7.33 36.15 5.93
C LEU A 357 6.17 37.13 5.86
#